data_AF-A0A7U9X6P9-F1
#
_entry.id   AF-A0A7U9X6P9-F1
#
_cell.length_a   1.000
_cell.length_b   1.000
_cell.length_c   1.000
_cell.angle_alpha   90.00
_cell.angle_beta   90.00
_cell.angle_gamma   90.00
#
_symmetry.space_group_name_H-M   'P 1'
#
loop_
_entity.id
_entity.type
_entity.pdbx_description
1 polymer ?
#
loop_
_entity_poly.entity_id
_entity_poly.type
_entity_poly.pdbx_seq_one_letter_code
_entity_poly.pdbx_strand_id
1 'polypeptide(L)'
;MEQIKELMQIDFISLLYSVFIVLVGIKSVTAVFEWVINKLGLETKWMRKQREEHDLLIRTSQNLTELKKQHIHDVEVSNIHDENIKKELSAFMSEIKSSISETQSEIKKFAENRISDRQQSLKIQKELTDSIKSIVTYNFSKDKQIDNLMAAQREVLADKINEKYKCYISIKGIPEDEVDEFTNLHTAYKGVGGNHSGDAKYEYCMNHLEVIPVKTKLLMDSENNH
;
A
#
# COMPACT_ATOMS: atom_id res chain seq x y z
N MET A 1 91.80 -68.52 75.08
CA MET A 1 90.67 -69.48 75.23
C MET A 1 89.94 -69.31 76.57
N GLU A 2 89.95 -68.11 77.15
CA GLU A 2 89.29 -67.83 78.45
C GLU A 2 88.25 -66.70 78.32
N GLN A 3 88.54 -65.68 77.52
CA GLN A 3 87.64 -64.55 77.22
C GLN A 3 86.42 -64.94 76.36
N ILE A 4 86.51 -66.02 75.57
CA ILE A 4 85.38 -66.52 74.74
C ILE A 4 84.36 -67.30 75.60
N LYS A 5 84.77 -67.77 76.80
CA LYS A 5 83.89 -68.51 77.71
C LYS A 5 82.92 -67.58 78.46
N GLU A 6 83.32 -66.34 78.75
CA GLU A 6 82.43 -65.32 79.35
C GLU A 6 81.29 -64.90 78.42
N LEU A 7 81.52 -64.89 77.10
CA LEU A 7 80.48 -64.55 76.11
C LEU A 7 79.39 -65.63 75.96
N MET A 8 79.67 -66.89 76.32
CA MET A 8 78.68 -67.99 76.29
C MET A 8 77.90 -68.18 77.61
N GLN A 9 78.21 -67.39 78.64
CA GLN A 9 77.45 -67.36 79.90
C GLN A 9 76.36 -66.28 79.91
N ILE A 10 76.24 -65.54 78.81
CA ILE A 10 75.20 -64.52 78.63
C ILE A 10 73.87 -65.23 78.44
N ASP A 11 72.95 -65.00 79.38
CA ASP A 11 71.59 -65.50 79.33
C ASP A 11 70.83 -64.83 78.17
N PHE A 12 70.69 -65.54 77.05
CA PHE A 12 69.99 -65.04 75.85
C PHE A 12 68.56 -64.56 76.15
N ILE A 13 67.92 -65.13 77.17
CA ILE A 13 66.60 -64.70 77.64
C ILE A 13 66.70 -63.30 78.25
N SER A 14 67.71 -63.04 79.08
CA SER A 14 67.98 -61.72 79.66
C SER A 14 68.28 -60.66 78.60
N LEU A 15 69.01 -61.02 77.53
CA LEU A 15 69.31 -60.09 76.44
C LEU A 15 68.05 -59.72 75.65
N LEU A 16 67.16 -60.68 75.40
CA LEU A 16 65.88 -60.44 74.74
C LEU A 16 64.96 -59.54 75.57
N TYR A 17 64.87 -59.77 76.89
CA TYR A 17 64.14 -58.86 77.78
C TYR A 17 64.74 -57.45 77.78
N SER A 18 66.06 -57.31 77.75
CA SER A 18 66.71 -55.98 77.71
C SER A 18 66.37 -55.20 76.43
N VAL A 19 66.37 -55.86 75.27
CA VAL A 19 65.99 -55.25 73.98
C VAL A 19 64.52 -54.86 73.99
N PHE A 20 63.66 -55.72 74.55
CA PHE A 20 62.23 -55.42 74.67
C PHE A 20 61.97 -54.23 75.60
N ILE A 21 62.69 -54.13 76.73
CA ILE A 21 62.63 -52.98 77.65
C ILE A 21 63.10 -51.70 76.96
N VAL A 22 64.15 -51.75 76.15
CA VAL A 22 64.63 -50.57 75.40
C VAL A 22 63.62 -50.14 74.33
N LEU A 23 63.02 -51.08 73.59
CA LEU A 23 61.99 -50.77 72.59
C LEU A 23 60.71 -50.20 73.21
N VAL A 24 60.26 -50.79 74.32
CA VAL A 24 59.12 -50.27 75.09
C VAL A 24 59.47 -48.91 75.67
N GLY A 25 60.67 -48.73 76.22
CA GLY A 25 61.16 -47.46 76.74
C GLY A 25 61.19 -46.36 75.68
N ILE A 26 61.71 -46.63 74.49
CA ILE A 26 61.73 -45.67 73.36
C ILE A 26 60.31 -45.30 72.95
N LYS A 27 59.41 -46.28 72.80
CA LYS A 27 58.01 -46.04 72.44
C LYS A 27 57.27 -45.22 73.51
N SER A 28 57.53 -45.50 74.79
CA SER A 28 56.97 -44.75 75.91
C SER A 28 57.51 -43.33 75.96
N VAL A 29 58.81 -43.11 75.71
CA VAL A 29 59.41 -41.77 75.65
C VAL A 29 58.80 -40.96 74.52
N THR A 30 58.61 -41.53 73.32
CA THR A 30 57.95 -40.82 72.22
C THR A 30 56.51 -40.45 72.55
N ALA A 31 55.77 -41.35 73.20
CA ALA A 31 54.39 -41.10 73.61
C ALA A 31 54.28 -40.01 74.69
N VAL A 32 55.18 -40.01 75.67
CA VAL A 32 55.25 -38.95 76.71
C VAL A 32 55.64 -37.62 76.08
N PHE A 33 56.60 -37.61 75.15
CA PHE A 33 57.02 -36.40 74.47
C PHE A 33 55.89 -35.82 73.60
N GLU A 34 55.17 -36.67 72.87
CA GLU A 34 54.00 -36.29 72.08
C GLU A 34 52.86 -35.76 72.97
N TRP A 35 52.62 -36.39 74.13
CA TRP A 35 51.67 -35.89 75.13
C TRP A 35 52.08 -34.52 75.71
N VAL A 36 53.36 -34.33 76.05
CA VAL A 36 53.89 -33.06 76.55
C VAL A 36 53.77 -31.95 75.50
N ILE A 37 54.09 -32.23 74.24
CA ILE A 37 53.91 -31.30 73.11
C ILE A 37 52.44 -30.91 72.97
N ASN A 38 51.53 -31.88 73.00
CA ASN A 38 50.08 -31.64 72.92
C ASN A 38 49.55 -30.86 74.13
N LYS A 39 50.07 -31.10 75.34
CA LYS A 39 49.65 -30.44 76.59
C LYS A 39 50.17 -29.01 76.72
N LEU A 40 51.39 -28.74 76.23
CA LEU A 40 52.00 -27.40 76.19
C LEU A 40 51.53 -26.55 75.01
N GLY A 41 50.78 -27.13 74.06
CA GLY A 41 50.25 -26.41 72.90
C GLY A 41 51.32 -25.98 71.89
N LEU A 42 52.49 -26.62 71.90
CA LEU A 42 53.57 -26.33 70.96
C LEU A 42 53.27 -27.00 69.62
N GLU A 43 52.77 -26.24 68.65
CA GLU A 43 52.58 -26.76 67.29
C GLU A 43 53.94 -26.99 66.63
N THR A 44 54.28 -28.25 66.36
CA THR A 44 55.45 -28.57 65.53
C THR A 44 55.22 -28.05 64.11
N LYS A 45 56.26 -27.57 63.43
CA LYS A 45 56.16 -27.04 62.05
C LYS A 45 55.50 -28.03 61.08
N TRP A 46 55.66 -29.33 61.32
CA TRP A 46 55.05 -30.40 60.53
C TRP A 46 53.53 -30.50 60.74
N MET A 47 53.06 -30.45 61.99
CA MET A 47 51.63 -30.45 62.29
C MET A 47 50.90 -29.22 61.73
N ARG A 48 51.54 -28.04 61.79
CA ARG A 48 50.99 -26.81 61.20
C ARG A 48 50.85 -26.94 59.68
N LYS A 49 51.88 -27.44 58.99
CA LYS A 49 51.87 -27.67 57.54
C LYS A 49 50.76 -28.66 57.13
N GLN A 50 50.59 -29.77 57.84
CA GLN A 50 49.53 -30.74 57.58
C GLN A 50 48.12 -30.14 57.75
N ARG A 51 47.91 -29.28 58.76
CA ARG A 51 46.62 -28.58 58.94
C ARG A 51 46.35 -27.58 57.82
N GLU A 52 47.35 -26.78 57.45
CA GLU A 52 47.25 -25.83 56.33
C GLU A 52 46.93 -26.54 55.00
N GLU A 53 47.58 -27.68 54.73
CA GLU A 53 47.30 -28.52 53.55
C GLU A 53 45.88 -29.11 53.60
N HIS A 54 45.44 -29.63 54.75
CA HIS A 54 44.10 -30.17 54.91
C HIS A 54 43.01 -29.09 54.77
N ASP A 55 43.21 -27.91 55.36
CA ASP A 55 42.31 -26.76 55.23
C ASP A 55 42.27 -26.27 53.78
N LEU A 56 43.41 -26.26 53.09
CA LEU A 56 43.47 -25.92 51.67
C LEU A 56 42.71 -26.95 50.82
N LEU A 57 42.84 -28.24 51.11
CA LEU A 57 42.11 -29.31 50.43
C LEU A 57 40.60 -29.21 50.67
N ILE A 58 40.17 -28.95 51.91
CA ILE A 58 38.77 -28.71 52.24
C ILE A 58 38.24 -27.51 51.46
N ARG A 59 38.94 -26.37 51.51
CA ARG A 59 38.53 -25.15 50.79
C ARG A 59 38.47 -25.38 49.29
N THR A 60 39.44 -26.09 48.74
CA THR A 60 39.46 -26.42 47.30
C THR A 60 38.28 -27.32 46.95
N SER A 61 37.99 -28.34 47.76
CA SER A 61 36.84 -29.22 47.57
C SER A 61 35.51 -28.47 47.65
N GLN A 62 35.38 -27.55 48.61
CA GLN A 62 34.20 -26.68 48.76
C GLN A 62 34.03 -25.76 47.56
N ASN A 63 35.09 -25.06 47.14
CA ASN A 63 35.07 -24.19 45.97
C ASN A 63 34.76 -24.96 44.68
N LEU A 64 35.29 -26.18 44.50
CA LEU A 64 34.94 -27.03 43.36
C LEU A 64 33.47 -27.46 43.38
N THR A 65 32.92 -27.69 44.57
CA THR A 65 31.49 -28.04 44.73
C THR A 65 30.60 -26.85 44.38
N GLU A 66 30.95 -25.65 44.84
CA GLU A 66 30.25 -24.41 44.52
C GLU A 66 30.33 -24.08 43.03
N LEU A 67 31.53 -24.18 42.43
CA LEU A 67 31.74 -23.98 41.01
C LEU A 67 30.93 -24.98 40.16
N LYS A 68 30.88 -26.25 40.57
CA LYS A 68 30.05 -27.26 39.90
C LYS A 68 28.57 -26.91 39.97
N LYS A 69 28.10 -26.44 41.13
CA LYS A 69 26.70 -26.02 41.31
C LYS A 69 26.37 -24.81 40.42
N GLN A 70 27.26 -23.83 40.38
CA GLN A 70 27.11 -22.66 39.51
C GLN A 70 27.11 -23.07 38.04
N HIS A 71 28.03 -23.94 37.61
CA HIS A 71 28.09 -24.41 36.23
C HIS A 71 26.80 -25.14 35.80
N ILE A 72 26.25 -25.99 36.67
CA ILE A 72 24.96 -26.67 36.38
C ILE A 72 23.85 -25.63 36.21
N HIS A 73 23.80 -24.63 37.09
CA HIS A 73 22.82 -23.56 37.01
C HIS A 73 22.97 -22.71 35.74
N ASP A 74 24.19 -22.30 35.40
CA ASP A 74 24.48 -21.49 34.22
C ASP A 74 24.11 -22.25 32.92
N VAL A 75 24.36 -23.56 32.87
CA VAL A 75 23.96 -24.41 31.74
C VAL A 75 22.44 -24.51 31.64
N GLU A 76 21.74 -24.68 32.76
CA GLU A 76 20.28 -24.73 32.79
C GLU A 76 19.65 -23.40 32.32
N VAL A 77 20.15 -22.27 32.84
CA VAL A 77 19.71 -20.93 32.42
C VAL A 77 19.99 -20.69 30.95
N SER A 78 21.17 -21.09 30.46
CA SER A 78 21.52 -20.96 29.03
C SER A 78 20.58 -21.78 28.15
N ASN A 79 20.27 -23.03 28.53
CA ASN A 79 19.35 -23.87 27.78
C ASN A 79 17.94 -23.25 27.72
N ILE A 80 17.44 -22.73 28.85
CA ILE A 80 16.16 -22.03 28.90
C ILE A 80 16.16 -20.78 28.01
N HIS A 81 17.26 -20.02 28.03
CA HIS A 81 17.39 -18.83 27.20
C HIS A 81 17.40 -19.17 25.71
N ASP A 82 18.13 -20.20 25.30
CA ASP A 82 18.18 -20.68 23.92
C ASP A 82 16.81 -21.18 23.44
N GLU A 83 16.06 -21.89 24.29
CA GLU A 83 14.69 -22.31 23.98
C GLU A 83 13.75 -21.11 23.78
N ASN A 84 13.85 -20.10 24.65
CA ASN A 84 13.06 -18.87 24.54
C ASN A 84 13.41 -18.09 23.27
N ILE A 85 14.70 -17.89 22.96
CA ILE A 85 15.15 -17.24 21.73
C ILE A 85 14.60 -17.97 20.51
N LYS A 86 14.69 -19.31 20.49
CA LYS A 86 14.18 -20.10 19.37
C LYS A 86 12.67 -19.92 19.20
N LYS A 87 11.92 -19.88 20.30
CA LYS A 87 10.47 -19.68 20.28
C LYS A 87 10.11 -18.29 19.77
N GLU A 88 10.75 -17.24 20.28
CA GLU A 88 10.54 -15.85 19.86
C GLU A 88 10.90 -15.64 18.40
N LEU A 89 12.06 -16.15 17.96
CA LEU A 89 12.49 -16.10 16.56
C LEU A 89 11.49 -16.79 15.63
N SER A 90 10.97 -17.96 16.04
CA SER A 90 9.96 -18.69 15.28
C SER A 90 8.65 -17.91 15.19
N ALA A 91 8.20 -17.31 16.29
CA ALA A 91 7.00 -16.46 16.31
C ALA A 91 7.16 -15.25 15.38
N PHE A 92 8.28 -14.54 15.50
CA PHE A 92 8.63 -13.39 14.66
C PHE A 92 8.70 -13.75 13.17
N MET A 93 9.34 -14.88 12.83
CA MET A 93 9.37 -15.36 11.43
C MET A 93 7.98 -15.67 10.89
N SER A 94 7.08 -16.20 11.74
CA SER A 94 5.70 -16.47 11.35
C SER A 94 4.92 -15.17 11.09
N GLU A 95 5.10 -14.16 11.95
CA GLU A 95 4.51 -12.83 11.77
C GLU A 95 5.01 -12.15 10.49
N ILE A 96 6.33 -12.15 10.25
CA ILE A 96 6.91 -11.64 9.00
C ILE A 96 6.32 -12.36 7.79
N LYS A 97 6.23 -13.69 7.85
CA LYS A 97 5.67 -14.48 6.74
C LYS A 97 4.21 -14.12 6.47
N SER A 98 3.41 -13.93 7.52
CA SER A 98 2.02 -13.47 7.39
C SER A 98 1.94 -12.09 6.76
N SER A 99 2.71 -11.13 7.29
CA SER A 99 2.74 -9.75 6.79
C SER A 99 3.20 -9.67 5.33
N ILE A 100 4.20 -10.44 4.93
CA ILE A 100 4.63 -10.55 3.53
C ILE A 100 3.52 -11.14 2.67
N SER A 101 2.86 -12.20 3.13
CA SER A 101 1.75 -12.83 2.39
C SER A 101 0.57 -11.88 2.20
N GLU A 102 0.23 -11.11 3.23
CA GLU A 102 -0.81 -10.07 3.19
C GLU A 102 -0.43 -8.97 2.20
N THR A 103 0.79 -8.44 2.31
CA THR A 103 1.31 -7.42 1.39
C THR A 103 1.30 -7.90 -0.07
N GLN A 104 1.70 -9.15 -0.32
CA GLN A 104 1.66 -9.75 -1.66
C GLN A 104 0.22 -9.88 -2.18
N SER A 105 -0.73 -10.25 -1.31
CA SER A 105 -2.15 -10.33 -1.65
C SER A 105 -2.71 -8.96 -2.03
N GLU A 106 -2.38 -7.92 -1.27
CA GLU A 106 -2.76 -6.54 -1.58
C GLU A 106 -2.16 -6.07 -2.91
N ILE A 107 -0.86 -6.27 -3.12
CA ILE A 107 -0.19 -5.93 -4.39
C ILE A 107 -0.88 -6.62 -5.57
N LYS A 108 -1.24 -7.90 -5.42
CA LYS A 108 -1.97 -8.65 -6.45
C LYS A 108 -3.33 -8.02 -6.75
N LYS A 109 -4.11 -7.69 -5.72
CA LYS A 109 -5.40 -6.99 -5.87
C LYS A 109 -5.23 -5.64 -6.57
N PHE A 110 -4.22 -4.84 -6.21
CA PHE A 110 -3.91 -3.58 -6.88
C PHE A 110 -3.57 -3.78 -8.36
N ALA A 111 -2.78 -4.81 -8.69
CA ALA A 111 -2.42 -5.13 -10.07
C ALA A 111 -3.65 -5.56 -10.90
N GLU A 112 -4.51 -6.40 -10.33
CA GLU A 112 -5.77 -6.86 -10.96
C GLU A 112 -6.74 -5.69 -11.19
N ASN A 113 -6.97 -4.86 -10.17
CA ASN A 113 -7.83 -3.68 -10.28
C ASN A 113 -7.32 -2.74 -11.37
N ARG A 114 -6.01 -2.47 -11.44
CA ARG A 114 -5.44 -1.61 -12.48
C ARG A 114 -5.66 -2.14 -13.90
N ILE A 115 -5.64 -3.46 -14.09
CA ILE A 115 -5.95 -4.07 -15.39
C ILE A 115 -7.44 -3.87 -15.73
N SER A 116 -8.32 -4.09 -14.76
CA SER A 116 -9.76 -3.88 -14.91
C SER A 116 -10.10 -2.41 -15.25
N ASP A 117 -9.57 -1.47 -14.47
CA ASP A 117 -9.76 -0.03 -14.67
C ASP A 117 -9.29 0.42 -16.05
N ARG A 118 -8.16 -0.14 -16.52
CA ARG A 118 -7.64 0.11 -17.88
C ARG A 118 -8.61 -0.40 -18.94
N GLN A 119 -9.15 -1.60 -18.80
CA GLN A 119 -10.13 -2.16 -19.74
C GLN A 119 -11.42 -1.34 -19.77
N GLN A 120 -11.93 -0.95 -18.60
CA GLN A 120 -13.11 -0.11 -18.49
C GLN A 120 -12.89 1.26 -19.15
N SER A 121 -11.74 1.89 -18.89
CA SER A 121 -11.38 3.17 -19.50
C SER A 121 -11.33 3.07 -21.03
N LEU A 122 -10.75 2.00 -21.59
CA LEU A 122 -10.73 1.78 -23.03
C LEU A 122 -12.14 1.60 -23.61
N LYS A 123 -13.02 0.90 -22.90
CA LYS A 123 -14.42 0.73 -23.31
C LYS A 123 -15.16 2.08 -23.33
N ILE A 124 -15.03 2.88 -22.26
CA ILE A 124 -15.63 4.22 -22.18
C ILE A 124 -15.12 5.11 -23.30
N GLN A 125 -13.82 5.12 -23.59
CA GLN A 125 -13.24 5.91 -24.69
C GLN A 125 -13.81 5.51 -26.05
N LYS A 126 -13.98 4.21 -26.29
CA LYS A 126 -14.57 3.70 -27.52
C LYS A 126 -16.04 4.12 -27.65
N GLU A 127 -16.84 3.93 -26.60
CA GLU A 127 -18.25 4.32 -26.56
C GLU A 127 -18.44 5.82 -26.78
N LEU A 128 -17.60 6.66 -26.15
CA LEU A 128 -17.61 8.11 -26.36
C LEU A 128 -17.27 8.47 -27.81
N THR A 129 -16.24 7.84 -28.38
CA THR A 129 -15.84 8.07 -29.78
C THR A 129 -16.96 7.70 -30.76
N ASP A 130 -17.58 6.54 -30.56
CA ASP A 130 -18.69 6.07 -31.39
C ASP A 130 -19.93 6.97 -31.27
N SER A 131 -20.21 7.46 -30.05
CA SER A 131 -21.29 8.42 -29.79
C SER A 131 -21.05 9.76 -30.49
N ILE A 132 -19.83 10.31 -30.39
CA ILE A 132 -19.44 11.54 -31.09
C ILE A 132 -19.58 11.36 -32.60
N LYS A 133 -19.07 10.25 -33.15
CA LYS A 133 -19.19 9.95 -34.59
C LYS A 133 -20.65 9.89 -35.05
N SER A 134 -21.52 9.30 -34.23
CA SER A 134 -22.96 9.23 -34.51
C SER A 134 -23.61 10.61 -34.52
N ILE A 135 -23.27 11.47 -33.55
CA ILE A 135 -23.76 12.86 -33.50
C ILE A 135 -23.30 13.66 -34.72
N VAL A 136 -22.02 13.57 -35.09
CA VAL A 136 -21.48 14.27 -36.27
C VAL A 136 -22.19 13.82 -37.54
N THR A 137 -22.41 12.51 -37.71
CA THR A 137 -23.11 11.95 -38.87
C THR A 137 -24.56 12.41 -38.93
N TYR A 138 -25.24 12.43 -37.77
CA TYR A 138 -26.60 12.92 -37.66
C TYR A 138 -26.71 14.40 -38.03
N ASN A 139 -25.81 15.24 -37.51
CA ASN A 139 -25.79 16.67 -37.81
C ASN A 139 -25.51 16.92 -39.29
N PHE A 140 -24.56 16.21 -39.90
CA PHE A 140 -24.32 16.32 -41.34
C PHE A 140 -25.58 15.99 -42.18
N SER A 141 -26.34 14.96 -41.77
CA SER A 141 -27.62 14.64 -42.41
C SER A 141 -28.66 15.75 -42.22
N LYS A 142 -28.71 16.35 -41.03
CA LYS A 142 -29.62 17.46 -40.72
C LYS A 142 -29.27 18.73 -41.48
N ASP A 143 -28.00 19.09 -41.57
CA ASP A 143 -27.53 20.24 -42.34
C ASP A 143 -27.96 20.09 -43.81
N LYS A 144 -27.76 18.91 -44.40
CA LYS A 144 -28.24 18.63 -45.76
C LYS A 144 -29.77 18.76 -45.91
N GLN A 145 -30.54 18.32 -44.90
CA GLN A 145 -32.00 18.50 -44.91
C GLN A 145 -32.39 19.97 -44.80
N ILE A 146 -31.69 20.75 -43.96
CA ILE A 146 -31.89 22.19 -43.81
C ILE A 146 -31.55 22.91 -45.11
N ASP A 147 -30.43 22.59 -45.75
CA ASP A 147 -30.04 23.17 -47.04
C ASP A 147 -31.10 22.91 -48.11
N ASN A 148 -31.59 21.67 -48.20
CA ASN A 148 -32.67 21.32 -49.12
C ASN A 148 -33.96 22.10 -48.83
N LEU A 149 -34.32 22.26 -47.55
CA LEU A 149 -35.50 23.02 -47.14
C LEU A 149 -35.33 24.51 -47.47
N MET A 150 -34.16 25.09 -47.20
CA MET A 150 -33.86 26.49 -47.52
C MET A 150 -33.93 26.73 -49.03
N ALA A 151 -33.38 25.81 -49.84
CA ALA A 151 -33.50 25.87 -51.29
C ALA A 151 -34.97 25.82 -51.74
N ALA A 152 -35.79 24.92 -51.19
CA ALA A 152 -37.21 24.83 -51.50
C ALA A 152 -37.99 26.10 -51.10
N GLN A 153 -37.74 26.64 -49.89
CA GLN A 153 -38.37 27.88 -49.43
C GLN A 153 -37.97 29.07 -50.30
N ARG A 154 -36.69 29.14 -50.70
CA ARG A 154 -36.20 30.17 -51.62
C ARG A 154 -36.96 30.14 -52.95
N GLU A 155 -37.18 28.96 -53.54
CA GLU A 155 -37.93 28.85 -54.79
C GLU A 155 -39.39 29.28 -54.64
N VAL A 156 -40.06 28.87 -53.55
CA VAL A 156 -41.45 29.27 -53.26
C VAL A 156 -41.57 30.79 -53.09
N LEU A 157 -40.63 31.40 -52.36
CA LEU A 157 -40.63 32.85 -52.16
C LEU A 157 -40.29 33.60 -53.46
N ALA A 158 -39.36 33.10 -54.26
CA ALA A 158 -39.05 33.68 -55.58
C ALA A 158 -40.26 33.63 -56.52
N ASP A 159 -41.02 32.54 -56.49
CA ASP A 159 -42.24 32.39 -57.30
C ASP A 159 -43.32 33.39 -56.86
N LYS A 160 -43.55 33.55 -55.55
CA LYS A 160 -44.47 34.59 -55.03
C LYS A 160 -44.05 36.01 -55.40
N ILE A 161 -42.74 36.33 -55.34
CA ILE A 161 -42.22 37.62 -55.79
C ILE A 161 -42.51 37.81 -57.29
N ASN A 162 -42.34 36.75 -58.09
CA ASN A 162 -42.62 36.77 -59.52
C ASN A 162 -44.10 36.94 -59.84
N GLU A 163 -44.99 36.31 -59.08
CA GLU A 163 -46.44 36.49 -59.18
C GLU A 163 -46.85 37.94 -58.89
N LYS A 164 -46.39 38.49 -57.75
CA LYS A 164 -46.65 39.89 -57.38
C LYS A 164 -46.07 40.86 -58.41
N TYR A 165 -44.84 40.63 -58.87
CA TYR A 165 -44.23 41.40 -59.96
C TYR A 165 -45.14 41.44 -61.20
N LYS A 166 -45.60 40.29 -61.70
CA LYS A 166 -46.51 40.23 -62.86
C LYS A 166 -47.80 41.02 -62.63
N CYS A 167 -48.38 40.90 -61.42
CA CYS A 167 -49.58 41.63 -61.04
C CYS A 167 -49.34 43.15 -61.08
N TYR A 168 -48.31 43.65 -60.39
CA TYR A 168 -48.00 45.08 -60.30
C TYR A 168 -47.68 45.71 -61.65
N ILE A 169 -47.00 44.98 -62.53
CA ILE A 169 -46.77 45.40 -63.93
C ILE A 169 -48.10 45.52 -64.68
N SER A 170 -49.03 44.58 -64.48
CA SER A 170 -50.33 44.59 -65.19
C SER A 170 -51.23 45.76 -64.78
N ILE A 171 -51.21 46.14 -63.49
CA ILE A 171 -51.98 47.27 -62.96
C ILE A 171 -51.22 48.59 -63.01
N LYS A 172 -49.95 48.57 -63.46
CA LYS A 172 -49.03 49.71 -63.56
C LYS A 172 -48.78 50.44 -62.24
N GLY A 173 -48.70 49.71 -61.14
CA GLY A 173 -48.43 50.27 -59.83
C GLY A 173 -48.47 49.22 -58.71
N ILE A 174 -48.04 49.61 -57.53
CA ILE A 174 -48.07 48.76 -56.32
C ILE A 174 -49.24 49.23 -55.44
N PRO A 175 -50.17 48.36 -55.03
CA PRO A 175 -51.22 48.73 -54.08
C PRO A 175 -50.61 49.23 -52.76
N GLU A 176 -51.10 50.35 -52.23
CA GLU A 176 -50.56 50.97 -51.00
C GLU A 176 -50.52 50.03 -49.79
N ASP A 177 -51.51 49.15 -49.65
CA ASP A 177 -51.60 48.15 -48.57
C ASP A 177 -50.61 46.98 -48.73
N GLU A 178 -50.09 46.73 -49.93
CA GLU A 178 -49.16 45.62 -50.20
C GLU A 178 -47.68 46.01 -50.20
N VAL A 179 -47.34 47.31 -50.15
CA VAL A 179 -45.93 47.79 -50.22
C VAL A 179 -45.08 47.17 -49.10
N ASP A 180 -45.57 47.22 -47.87
CA ASP A 180 -44.87 46.67 -46.71
C ASP A 180 -44.82 45.13 -46.75
N GLU A 181 -45.92 44.49 -47.17
CA GLU A 181 -45.96 43.03 -47.33
C GLU A 181 -44.97 42.53 -48.38
N PHE A 182 -44.85 43.25 -49.50
CA PHE A 182 -43.91 42.92 -50.56
C PHE A 182 -42.46 43.12 -50.12
N THR A 183 -42.19 44.16 -49.34
CA THR A 183 -40.88 44.41 -48.70
C THR A 183 -40.53 43.31 -47.69
N ASN A 184 -41.48 42.89 -46.86
CA ASN A 184 -41.31 41.79 -45.91
C ASN A 184 -41.07 40.45 -46.61
N LEU A 185 -41.78 40.20 -47.72
CA LEU A 185 -41.60 39.02 -48.56
C LEU A 185 -40.18 38.97 -49.15
N HIS A 186 -39.68 40.08 -49.69
CA HIS A 186 -38.31 40.18 -50.20
C HIS A 186 -37.27 40.00 -49.10
N THR A 187 -37.51 40.59 -47.92
CA THR A 187 -36.62 40.43 -46.75
C THR A 187 -36.50 38.97 -46.32
N ALA A 188 -37.64 38.26 -46.23
CA ALA A 188 -37.65 36.83 -45.93
C ALA A 188 -36.93 36.00 -47.01
N TYR A 189 -37.12 36.35 -48.28
CA TYR A 189 -36.42 35.73 -49.41
C TYR A 189 -34.89 35.90 -49.32
N LYS A 190 -34.40 37.10 -48.97
CA LYS A 190 -32.96 37.32 -48.72
C LYS A 190 -32.47 36.47 -47.54
N GLY A 191 -33.27 36.35 -46.48
CA GLY A 191 -32.95 35.58 -45.29
C GLY A 191 -32.69 34.09 -45.54
N VAL A 192 -33.27 33.52 -46.61
CA VAL A 192 -33.08 32.11 -47.01
C VAL A 192 -32.09 31.93 -48.18
N GLY A 193 -31.25 32.93 -48.46
CA GLY A 193 -30.22 32.84 -49.52
C GLY A 193 -30.75 33.18 -50.92
N GLY A 194 -31.59 34.20 -51.02
CA GLY A 194 -32.16 34.72 -52.27
C GLY A 194 -31.13 35.00 -53.37
N ASN A 195 -31.57 34.90 -54.63
CA ASN A 195 -30.76 35.06 -55.83
C ASN A 195 -31.03 36.39 -56.55
N HIS A 196 -30.18 36.73 -57.52
CA HIS A 196 -30.29 37.97 -58.30
C HIS A 196 -31.61 38.15 -59.07
N SER A 197 -32.30 37.06 -59.43
CA SER A 197 -33.54 37.14 -60.21
C SER A 197 -34.71 37.67 -59.39
N GLY A 198 -34.83 37.22 -58.13
CA GLY A 198 -35.83 37.76 -57.21
C GLY A 198 -35.56 39.22 -56.85
N ASP A 199 -34.28 39.55 -56.61
CA ASP A 199 -33.84 40.92 -56.29
C ASP A 199 -34.17 41.90 -57.40
N ALA A 200 -33.82 41.56 -58.65
CA ALA A 200 -34.07 42.43 -59.80
C ALA A 200 -35.56 42.73 -60.01
N LYS A 201 -36.45 41.76 -59.77
CA LYS A 201 -37.90 41.95 -59.90
C LYS A 201 -38.46 42.87 -58.82
N TYR A 202 -38.02 42.67 -57.58
CA TYR A 202 -38.40 43.53 -56.47
C TYR A 202 -37.91 44.98 -56.69
N GLU A 203 -36.64 45.16 -57.02
CA GLU A 203 -36.04 46.46 -57.29
C GLU A 203 -36.72 47.18 -58.46
N TYR A 204 -37.11 46.45 -59.51
CA TYR A 204 -37.85 47.01 -60.62
C TYR A 204 -39.18 47.61 -60.13
N CYS A 205 -39.98 46.84 -59.38
CA CYS A 205 -41.24 47.31 -58.84
C CYS A 205 -41.06 48.55 -57.97
N MET A 206 -40.14 48.53 -57.01
CA MET A 206 -39.97 49.62 -56.05
C MET A 206 -39.43 50.92 -56.68
N ASN A 207 -38.62 50.82 -57.74
CA ASN A 207 -38.00 51.99 -58.38
C ASN A 207 -38.78 52.55 -59.58
N HIS A 208 -39.65 51.76 -60.22
CA HIS A 208 -40.29 52.12 -61.50
C HIS A 208 -41.82 52.13 -61.46
N LEU A 209 -42.46 51.65 -60.40
CA LEU A 209 -43.92 51.63 -60.28
C LEU A 209 -44.39 52.62 -59.21
N GLU A 210 -45.49 53.31 -59.49
CA GLU A 210 -46.11 54.23 -58.53
C GLU A 210 -46.98 53.46 -57.53
N VAL A 211 -47.13 54.00 -56.32
CA VAL A 211 -48.03 53.44 -55.30
C VAL A 211 -49.46 53.88 -55.60
N ILE A 212 -50.37 52.92 -55.76
CA ILE A 212 -51.78 53.15 -56.09
C ILE A 212 -52.62 53.04 -54.81
N PRO A 213 -53.44 54.05 -54.48
CA PRO A 213 -54.29 54.02 -53.29
C PRO A 213 -55.42 52.98 -53.44
N VAL A 214 -55.63 52.18 -52.39
CA VAL A 214 -56.65 51.12 -52.38
C VAL A 214 -57.88 51.58 -51.58
N LYS A 215 -59.07 51.49 -52.19
CA LYS A 215 -60.34 51.69 -51.48
C LYS A 215 -60.86 50.36 -50.98
N THR A 216 -60.61 50.05 -49.71
CA THR A 216 -61.24 48.91 -49.02
C THR A 216 -62.70 49.22 -48.72
N LYS A 217 -63.63 48.61 -49.47
CA LYS A 217 -65.03 48.47 -49.03
C LYS A 217 -65.12 47.20 -48.18
N LEU A 218 -65.20 47.36 -46.86
CA LEU A 218 -65.64 46.27 -45.99
C LEU A 218 -67.08 45.92 -46.38
N LEU A 219 -67.29 44.73 -46.94
CA LEU A 219 -68.63 44.15 -47.06
C LEU A 219 -69.03 43.69 -45.65
N MET A 220 -69.60 44.61 -44.87
CA MET A 220 -70.38 44.21 -43.71
C MET A 220 -71.65 43.58 -44.27
N ASP A 221 -71.86 42.28 -44.02
CA ASP A 221 -73.14 41.61 -44.25
C ASP A 221 -74.19 42.24 -43.31
N SER A 222 -74.70 43.40 -43.69
CA SER A 222 -75.97 43.90 -43.19
C SER A 222 -77.07 43.33 -44.08
N GLU A 223 -77.93 42.52 -43.44
CA GLU A 223 -79.29 42.14 -43.85
C GLU A 223 -79.48 40.79 -44.57
N ASN A 224 -79.75 39.75 -43.76
CA ASN A 224 -81.00 38.99 -43.88
C ASN A 224 -81.66 39.02 -42.49
N ASN A 225 -82.54 39.99 -42.21
CA ASN A 225 -83.99 39.99 -42.43
C ASN A 225 -84.77 39.02 -41.52
N HIS A 226 -85.53 39.63 -40.61
CA HIS A 226 -86.76 39.21 -39.91
C HIS A 226 -86.82 37.87 -39.18
#